data_AF-A0A4R4V355-F1
#
_entry.id   AF-A0A4R4V355-F1
#
_cell.length_a   1.000
_cell.length_b   1.000
_cell.length_c   1.000
_cell.angle_alpha   90.00
_cell.angle_beta   90.00
_cell.angle_gamma   90.00
#
_symmetry.space_group_name_H-M   'P 1'
#
loop_
_entity.id
_entity.type
_entity.pdbx_description
1 polymer ?
#
loop_
_entity_poly.entity_id
_entity_poly.type
_entity_poly.pdbx_seq_one_letter_code
_entity_poly.pdbx_strand_id
1 'polypeptide(L)'
;EGGPWGDLMSVAAKARECAGLVIDGYVRDGAVIREHDFDVFARGLSVKGTSKENLGLVNHPVSCGGVIVEPGDLILGDDDGVCVVPKADAAYVLERATIRLQEEQRSRARFAQGETLWSTAGFQETAVAKGLREEPVSGANQ
;
A
#
# COMPACT_ATOMS: atom_id res chain seq x y z
N GLU A 1 -11.99 17.81 8.38
CA GLU A 1 -12.56 18.06 7.04
C GLU A 1 -13.92 17.35 6.91
N GLY A 2 -14.70 17.59 5.85
CA GLY A 2 -15.96 16.87 5.62
C GLY A 2 -15.73 15.53 4.89
N GLY A 3 -16.69 14.61 5.00
CA GLY A 3 -16.70 13.32 4.30
C GLY A 3 -17.61 13.36 3.06
N PRO A 4 -17.09 13.61 1.84
CA PRO A 4 -17.90 13.66 0.62
C PRO A 4 -18.43 12.30 0.17
N TRP A 5 -17.79 11.20 0.56
CA TRP A 5 -18.17 9.83 0.20
C TRP A 5 -18.83 9.10 1.36
N GLY A 6 -19.89 8.34 1.09
CA GLY A 6 -20.65 7.57 2.08
C GLY A 6 -21.21 6.25 1.53
N ASP A 7 -22.12 5.64 2.27
CA ASP A 7 -22.70 4.32 1.97
C ASP A 7 -23.37 4.24 0.59
N LEU A 8 -24.28 5.16 0.27
CA LEU A 8 -25.04 5.15 -0.99
C LEU A 8 -24.14 5.27 -2.22
N MET A 9 -23.05 6.03 -2.11
CA MET A 9 -22.06 6.15 -3.19
C MET A 9 -21.26 4.87 -3.34
N SER A 10 -20.92 4.20 -2.23
CA SER A 10 -20.25 2.90 -2.21
C SER A 10 -21.12 1.82 -2.88
N VAL A 11 -22.41 1.77 -2.53
CA VAL A 11 -23.37 0.85 -3.18
C VAL A 11 -23.47 1.12 -4.67
N ALA A 12 -23.58 2.39 -5.08
CA ALA A 12 -23.69 2.76 -6.49
C ALA A 12 -22.41 2.48 -7.30
N ALA A 13 -21.23 2.60 -6.68
CA ALA A 13 -19.94 2.29 -7.28
C ALA A 13 -19.73 0.77 -7.40
N LYS A 14 -20.02 0.02 -6.34
CA LYS A 14 -19.96 -1.45 -6.36
C LYS A 14 -20.90 -2.05 -7.42
N ALA A 15 -22.12 -1.51 -7.56
CA ALA A 15 -23.06 -1.91 -8.60
C ALA A 15 -22.56 -1.62 -10.03
N ARG A 16 -21.53 -0.79 -10.19
CA ARG A 16 -20.83 -0.50 -11.45
C ARG A 16 -19.48 -1.22 -11.56
N GLU A 17 -19.24 -2.21 -10.70
CA GLU A 17 -18.03 -3.02 -10.69
C GLU A 17 -16.75 -2.19 -10.43
N CYS A 18 -16.87 -1.04 -9.77
CA CYS A 18 -15.69 -0.35 -9.25
C CYS A 18 -15.03 -1.21 -8.17
N ALA A 19 -13.72 -1.43 -8.27
CA ALA A 19 -12.97 -2.22 -7.32
C ALA A 19 -12.88 -1.58 -5.92
N GLY A 20 -12.94 -0.25 -5.84
CA GLY A 20 -12.86 0.47 -4.57
C GLY A 20 -12.73 1.98 -4.77
N LEU A 21 -12.46 2.68 -3.68
CA LEU A 21 -12.17 4.12 -3.64
C LEU A 21 -10.84 4.38 -2.93
N VAL A 22 -10.03 5.25 -3.53
CA VAL A 22 -8.94 5.93 -2.83
C VAL A 22 -9.27 7.43 -2.80
N ILE A 23 -9.26 8.02 -1.61
CA ILE A 23 -9.55 9.44 -1.42
C ILE A 23 -8.52 10.09 -0.51
N ASP A 24 -7.90 11.16 -1.00
CA ASP A 24 -7.00 11.99 -0.21
C ASP A 24 -7.76 12.94 0.73
N GLY A 25 -8.59 12.35 1.59
CA GLY A 25 -9.54 13.06 2.44
C GLY A 25 -10.32 12.12 3.34
N TYR A 26 -11.46 12.58 3.84
CA TYR A 26 -12.29 11.83 4.80
C TYR A 26 -13.50 11.19 4.12
N VAL A 27 -14.08 10.16 4.73
CA VAL A 27 -15.35 9.55 4.31
C VAL A 27 -16.33 9.46 5.48
N ARG A 28 -17.60 9.19 5.21
CA ARG A 28 -18.63 8.89 6.22
C ARG A 28 -19.13 7.46 6.10
N ASP A 29 -19.93 7.03 7.06
CA ASP A 29 -20.65 5.75 7.06
C ASP A 29 -19.74 4.50 7.03
N GLY A 30 -18.51 4.60 7.56
CA GLY A 30 -17.49 3.56 7.44
C GLY A 30 -17.89 2.17 7.95
N ALA A 31 -18.82 2.07 8.91
CA ALA A 31 -19.38 0.78 9.32
C ALA A 31 -20.25 0.13 8.24
N VAL A 32 -21.16 0.91 7.66
CA VAL A 32 -22.09 0.46 6.60
C VAL A 32 -21.35 0.18 5.30
N ILE A 33 -20.33 0.98 4.97
CA ILE A 33 -19.46 0.72 3.80
C ILE A 33 -18.80 -0.67 3.92
N ARG A 34 -18.30 -1.04 5.10
CA ARG A 34 -17.72 -2.37 5.35
C ARG A 34 -18.73 -3.50 5.20
N GLU A 35 -19.97 -3.29 5.62
CA GLU A 35 -21.06 -4.26 5.43
C GLU A 35 -21.39 -4.49 3.94
N HIS A 36 -21.15 -3.48 3.10
CA HIS A 36 -21.29 -3.58 1.66
C HIS A 36 -20.08 -4.19 0.95
N ASP A 37 -19.00 -4.52 1.65
CA ASP A 37 -17.80 -5.15 1.10
C ASP A 37 -17.26 -4.31 -0.10
N PHE A 38 -17.08 -3.02 0.15
CA PHE A 38 -16.52 -2.06 -0.80
C PHE A 38 -15.26 -1.43 -0.20
N ASP A 39 -14.12 -1.63 -0.86
CA ASP A 39 -12.83 -1.21 -0.33
C ASP A 39 -12.66 0.31 -0.42
N VAL A 40 -12.28 0.93 0.70
CA VAL A 40 -12.08 2.38 0.80
C VAL A 40 -10.80 2.71 1.57
N PHE A 41 -9.88 3.39 0.88
CA PHE A 41 -8.70 4.00 1.46
C PHE A 41 -8.92 5.50 1.63
N ALA A 42 -8.92 5.96 2.88
CA ALA A 42 -9.16 7.35 3.25
C ALA A 42 -8.25 7.77 4.39
N ARG A 43 -8.03 9.08 4.57
CA ARG A 43 -7.28 9.63 5.71
C ARG A 43 -8.02 9.48 7.04
N GLY A 44 -9.35 9.28 7.00
CA GLY A 44 -10.14 9.06 8.19
C GLY A 44 -11.64 9.15 7.98
N LEU A 45 -12.39 9.12 9.08
CA LEU A 45 -13.85 9.23 9.11
C LEU A 45 -14.31 10.62 9.55
N SER A 46 -15.36 11.14 8.91
CA SER A 46 -15.98 12.42 9.27
C SER A 46 -17.49 12.33 9.12
N VAL A 47 -18.22 12.63 10.18
CA VAL A 47 -19.70 12.71 10.18
C VAL A 47 -20.20 13.97 9.44
N LYS A 48 -19.33 14.97 9.23
CA LYS A 48 -19.70 16.23 8.59
C LYS A 48 -19.81 16.01 7.08
N GLY A 49 -21.00 16.24 6.51
CA GLY A 49 -21.19 16.23 5.06
C GLY A 49 -20.48 17.38 4.33
N THR A 50 -20.52 17.34 3.00
CA THR A 50 -19.98 18.37 2.10
C THR A 50 -21.08 19.02 1.26
N SER A 51 -20.83 20.23 0.73
CA SER A 51 -21.70 20.86 -0.26
C SER A 51 -21.46 20.29 -1.65
N LYS A 52 -22.40 20.51 -2.59
CA LYS A 52 -22.32 20.09 -4.00
C LYS A 52 -22.12 21.25 -4.97
N GLU A 53 -21.74 22.42 -4.45
CA GLU A 53 -21.72 23.68 -5.20
C GLU A 53 -20.42 23.87 -5.98
N ASN A 54 -19.35 23.18 -5.56
CA ASN A 54 -18.04 23.29 -6.19
C ASN A 54 -17.85 22.16 -7.19
N LEU A 55 -17.53 22.53 -8.42
CA LEU A 55 -17.18 21.59 -9.47
C LEU A 55 -15.68 21.28 -9.42
N GLY A 56 -15.35 20.03 -9.69
CA GLY A 56 -13.98 19.56 -9.91
C GLY A 56 -13.77 19.11 -11.35
N LEU A 57 -12.65 18.44 -11.60
CA LEU A 57 -12.32 17.83 -12.88
C LEU A 57 -12.45 16.31 -12.77
N VAL A 58 -12.88 15.66 -13.86
CA VAL A 58 -12.98 14.20 -13.99
C VAL A 58 -12.04 13.77 -15.10
N ASN A 59 -11.36 12.63 -14.92
CA ASN A 59 -10.29 12.17 -15.82
C ASN A 59 -9.20 13.23 -16.01
N HIS A 60 -8.80 13.86 -14.91
CA HIS A 60 -7.70 14.82 -14.85
C HIS A 60 -6.62 14.26 -13.93
N PRO A 61 -5.32 14.53 -14.19
CA PRO A 61 -4.26 14.17 -13.26
C PRO A 61 -4.54 14.75 -11.88
N VAL A 62 -4.37 13.96 -10.82
CA VAL A 62 -4.56 14.40 -9.43
C VAL A 62 -3.31 14.14 -8.61
N SER A 63 -3.11 14.93 -7.56
CA SER A 63 -2.18 14.56 -6.48
C SER A 63 -2.99 13.91 -5.36
N CYS A 64 -2.68 12.64 -5.05
CA CYS A 64 -3.34 11.87 -4.01
C CYS A 64 -2.27 11.21 -3.14
N GLY A 65 -2.24 11.51 -1.85
CA GLY A 65 -1.19 11.00 -0.95
C GLY A 65 0.21 11.52 -1.30
N GLY A 66 0.30 12.67 -1.98
CA GLY A 66 1.56 13.22 -2.49
C GLY A 66 2.09 12.59 -3.78
N VAL A 67 1.34 11.67 -4.39
CA VAL A 67 1.68 11.01 -5.66
C VAL A 67 0.79 11.54 -6.79
N ILE A 68 1.37 11.79 -7.96
CA ILE A 68 0.59 12.13 -9.17
C ILE A 68 -0.03 10.85 -9.73
N VAL A 69 -1.33 10.88 -9.98
CA VAL A 69 -2.10 9.77 -10.55
C VAL A 69 -2.71 10.24 -11.86
N GLU A 70 -2.37 9.57 -12.95
CA GLU A 70 -2.94 9.83 -14.26
C GLU A 70 -4.18 8.95 -14.51
N PRO A 71 -5.18 9.45 -15.26
CA PRO A 71 -6.31 8.62 -15.67
C PRO A 71 -5.85 7.36 -16.43
N GLY A 72 -6.16 6.19 -15.86
CA GLY A 72 -5.80 4.89 -16.43
C GLY A 72 -4.57 4.23 -15.82
N ASP A 73 -3.90 4.87 -14.86
CA ASP A 73 -2.92 4.21 -14.00
C ASP A 73 -3.56 3.09 -13.17
N LEU A 74 -2.76 2.10 -12.80
CA LEU A 74 -3.21 0.99 -11.99
C LEU A 74 -3.08 1.36 -10.51
N ILE A 75 -4.17 1.18 -9.77
CA ILE A 75 -4.21 1.39 -8.33
C ILE A 75 -4.29 0.03 -7.67
N LEU A 76 -3.32 -0.26 -6.81
CA LEU A 76 -3.30 -1.47 -5.98
C LEU A 76 -3.45 -1.05 -4.52
N GLY A 77 -4.31 -1.74 -3.80
CA GLY A 77 -4.53 -1.51 -2.38
C GLY A 77 -4.56 -2.82 -1.61
N ASP A 78 -3.94 -2.83 -0.44
CA ASP A 78 -3.97 -3.91 0.54
C ASP A 78 -3.92 -3.35 1.96
N ASP A 79 -3.72 -4.21 2.96
CA ASP A 79 -3.67 -3.80 4.38
C ASP A 79 -2.47 -2.88 4.71
N ASP A 80 -1.42 -2.85 3.88
CA ASP A 80 -0.24 -2.01 4.08
C ASP A 80 -0.45 -0.60 3.50
N GLY A 81 -1.27 -0.47 2.46
CA GLY A 81 -1.67 0.83 1.92
C GLY A 81 -2.05 0.80 0.44
N VAL A 82 -1.69 1.86 -0.27
CA VAL A 82 -2.02 2.06 -1.69
C VAL A 82 -0.75 2.31 -2.50
N CYS A 83 -0.63 1.61 -3.64
CA CYS A 83 0.42 1.80 -4.62
C CYS A 83 -0.19 2.25 -5.96
N VAL A 84 0.49 3.18 -6.63
CA VAL A 84 0.15 3.65 -7.98
C VAL A 84 1.21 3.13 -8.94
N VAL A 85 0.77 2.42 -9.97
CA VAL A 85 1.63 1.95 -11.06
C VAL A 85 1.23 2.68 -12.34
N PRO A 86 2.13 3.52 -12.89
CA PRO A 86 1.88 4.18 -14.17
C PRO A 86 1.49 3.17 -15.25
N LYS A 87 0.47 3.48 -16.03
CA LYS A 87 -0.04 2.57 -17.07
C LYS A 87 1.06 2.11 -18.04
N ALA A 88 1.98 3.02 -18.38
CA ALA A 88 3.09 2.74 -19.29
C ALA A 88 4.08 1.71 -18.72
N ASP A 89 4.20 1.63 -17.40
CA ASP A 89 5.18 0.79 -16.71
C ASP A 89 4.58 -0.54 -16.22
N ALA A 90 3.28 -0.75 -16.38
CA ALA A 90 2.56 -1.89 -15.82
C ALA A 90 3.21 -3.26 -16.14
N ALA A 91 3.63 -3.48 -17.39
CA ALA A 91 4.28 -4.73 -17.81
C ALA A 91 5.65 -4.92 -17.15
N TYR A 92 6.44 -3.85 -17.08
CA TYR A 92 7.75 -3.87 -16.43
C TYR A 92 7.61 -4.14 -14.93
N VAL A 93 6.68 -3.44 -14.26
CA VAL A 93 6.42 -3.61 -12.83
C VAL A 93 5.98 -5.04 -12.52
N LEU A 94 5.09 -5.62 -13.33
CA LEU A 94 4.65 -7.00 -13.17
C LEU A 94 5.81 -8.00 -13.25
N GLU A 95 6.69 -7.85 -14.25
CA GLU A 95 7.88 -8.70 -14.39
C GLU A 95 8.79 -8.59 -13.17
N ARG A 96 9.13 -7.36 -12.75
CA ARG A 96 10.03 -7.12 -11.60
C ARG A 96 9.43 -7.62 -10.29
N ALA A 97 8.14 -7.39 -10.06
CA ALA A 97 7.42 -7.87 -8.88
C ALA A 97 7.39 -9.40 -8.84
N THR A 98 7.19 -10.07 -9.99
CA THR A 98 7.21 -11.53 -10.08
C THR A 98 8.58 -12.11 -9.72
N ILE A 99 9.65 -11.53 -10.25
CA ILE A 99 11.02 -11.94 -9.92
C ILE A 99 11.28 -11.76 -8.43
N ARG A 100 10.93 -10.59 -7.88
CA ARG A 100 11.11 -10.28 -6.46
C ARG A 100 10.36 -11.29 -5.57
N LEU A 101 9.11 -11.61 -5.90
CA LEU A 101 8.31 -12.56 -5.15
C LEU A 101 8.95 -13.96 -5.12
N GLN A 102 9.51 -14.43 -6.24
CA GLN A 102 10.21 -15.71 -6.29
C GLN A 102 11.48 -15.73 -5.42
N GLU A 103 12.24 -14.63 -5.41
CA GLU A 103 13.42 -14.47 -4.54
C GLU A 103 13.02 -14.46 -3.05
N GLU A 104 11.93 -13.78 -2.71
CA GLU A 104 11.40 -13.77 -1.34
C GLU A 104 10.91 -15.14 -0.89
N GLN A 105 10.26 -15.89 -1.76
CA GLN A 105 9.82 -17.26 -1.44
C GLN A 105 11.02 -18.18 -1.14
N ARG A 106 12.08 -18.09 -1.96
CA ARG A 106 13.32 -18.84 -1.71
C ARG A 106 13.98 -18.44 -0.39
N SER A 107 14.05 -17.13 -0.13
CA SER A 107 14.62 -16.59 1.11
C SER A 107 13.80 -17.03 2.33
N ARG A 108 12.47 -16.96 2.23
CA ARG A 108 11.54 -17.39 3.28
C ARG A 108 11.68 -18.87 3.60
N ALA A 109 11.85 -19.72 2.58
CA ALA A 109 12.08 -21.15 2.77
C ALA A 109 13.40 -21.44 3.49
N ARG A 110 14.48 -20.71 3.14
CA ARG A 110 15.78 -20.80 3.82
C ARG A 110 15.69 -20.34 5.28
N PHE A 111 15.05 -19.20 5.53
CA PHE A 111 14.90 -18.67 6.88
C PHE A 111 14.02 -19.56 7.77
N ALA A 112 12.99 -20.19 7.21
CA ALA A 112 12.19 -21.18 7.92
C ALA A 112 12.99 -22.42 8.36
N GLN A 113 14.16 -22.68 7.76
CA GLN A 113 15.07 -23.77 8.14
C GLN A 113 16.12 -23.34 9.17
N GLY A 114 16.02 -22.12 9.73
CA GLY A 114 16.93 -21.58 10.73
C GLY A 114 18.11 -20.79 10.16
N GLU A 115 18.16 -20.60 8.83
CA GLU A 115 19.08 -19.62 8.26
C GLU A 115 18.67 -18.20 8.69
N THR A 116 19.65 -17.31 8.88
CA THR A 116 19.39 -15.94 9.31
C THR A 116 19.67 -14.95 8.19
N LEU A 117 19.13 -13.74 8.32
CA LEU A 117 19.53 -12.62 7.47
C LEU A 117 21.05 -12.37 7.55
N TRP A 118 21.64 -12.57 8.73
CA TRP A 118 23.07 -12.40 8.95
C TRP A 118 23.92 -13.32 8.07
N SER A 119 23.50 -14.58 7.90
CA SER A 119 24.19 -15.57 7.07
C SER A 119 23.87 -15.46 5.57
N THR A 120 23.02 -14.51 5.16
CA THR A 120 22.72 -14.29 3.75
C THR A 120 23.91 -13.61 3.06
N ALA A 121 24.24 -14.08 1.85
CA ALA A 121 25.40 -13.61 1.10
C ALA A 121 25.46 -12.07 1.01
N GLY A 122 26.59 -11.50 1.44
CA GLY A 122 26.88 -10.08 1.37
C GLY A 122 26.49 -9.28 2.61
N PHE A 123 25.60 -9.78 3.48
CA PHE A 123 25.18 -9.00 4.66
C PHE A 123 26.30 -8.90 5.69
N GLN A 124 26.89 -10.03 6.09
CA GLN A 124 27.98 -10.08 7.06
C GLN A 124 29.22 -9.33 6.54
N GLU A 125 29.61 -9.53 5.28
CA GLU A 125 30.76 -8.85 4.70
C GLU A 125 30.54 -7.33 4.66
N THR A 126 29.34 -6.88 4.26
CA THR A 126 28.99 -5.45 4.24
C THR A 126 28.98 -4.86 5.63
N ALA A 127 28.39 -5.56 6.61
CA ALA A 127 28.29 -5.09 7.98
C ALA A 127 29.69 -4.93 8.62
N VAL A 128 30.56 -5.93 8.46
CA VAL A 128 31.95 -5.88 8.94
C VAL A 128 32.74 -4.79 8.22
N ALA A 129 32.60 -4.65 6.91
CA ALA A 129 33.26 -3.60 6.14
C ALA A 129 32.79 -2.18 6.55
N LYS A 130 31.54 -2.03 7.01
CA LYS A 130 31.01 -0.79 7.59
C LYS A 130 31.40 -0.58 9.06
N GLY A 131 32.18 -1.49 9.64
CA GLY A 131 32.72 -1.35 10.99
C GLY A 131 31.82 -1.89 12.08
N LEU A 132 30.82 -2.72 11.76
CA LEU A 132 30.08 -3.47 12.79
C LEU A 132 31.06 -4.34 13.58
N ARG A 133 31.00 -4.25 14.89
CA ARG A 133 31.79 -5.05 15.82
C ARG A 133 30.84 -5.70 16.81
N GLU A 134 31.09 -6.96 17.11
CA GLU A 134 30.40 -7.66 18.18
C GLU A 134 31.08 -7.30 19.50
N GLU A 135 30.32 -6.71 20.43
CA GLU A 135 30.81 -6.49 21.78
C GLU A 135 30.70 -7.79 22.58
N PRO A 136 31.73 -8.15 23.36
CA PRO A 136 31.68 -9.34 24.19
C PRO A 136 30.56 -9.21 25.23
N VAL A 137 29.68 -10.21 25.30
CA VAL A 137 28.63 -10.27 26.33
C VAL A 137 29.28 -10.57 27.69
N SER A 138 29.21 -9.62 28.63
CA SER A 138 29.72 -9.83 29.99
C SER A 138 28.94 -10.96 30.70
N GLY A 139 29.58 -12.12 30.88
CA GLY A 139 29.04 -13.23 31.67
C GLY A 139 28.64 -14.50 30.91
N ALA A 140 28.91 -14.62 29.61
CA ALA A 140 28.74 -15.89 28.92
C ALA A 140 29.90 -16.84 29.28
N ASN A 141 29.66 -17.75 30.21
CA ASN A 141 30.59 -18.84 30.55
C ASN A 141 30.87 -19.71 29.32
N GLN A 142 32.13 -20.18 29.27
CA GLN A 142 32.64 -21.26 28.42
C GLN A 142 31.71 -22.48 28.34
#